data_AF-A0A956IIM0-F1
#
_entry.id   AF-A0A956IIM0-F1
#
_cell.length_a   1.000
_cell.length_b   1.000
_cell.length_c   1.000
_cell.angle_alpha   90.00
_cell.angle_beta   90.00
_cell.angle_gamma   90.00
#
_symmetry.space_group_name_H-M   'P 1'
#
loop_
_entity.id
_entity.type
_entity.pdbx_description
1 polymer ?
#
loop_
_entity_poly.entity_id
_entity_poly.type
_entity_poly.pdbx_seq_one_letter_code
_entity_poly.pdbx_strand_id
1 'polypeptide(L)' 'VNCAHLGCPVRWLPKANLFMCPCHGGVYDADGEVAAGPPPHGLFRYAVRVREGDVQIRSEPIPIF' A
#
# COMPACT_ATOMS: atom_id res chain seq x y z
N VAL A 1 3.72 3.21 -3.36
CA VAL A 1 2.97 2.29 -2.48
C VAL A 1 3.85 1.09 -2.22
N ASN A 2 4.26 0.90 -0.98
CA ASN A 2 5.31 -0.03 -0.59
C ASN A 2 4.74 -1.05 0.41
N CYS A 3 5.18 -2.29 0.27
CA CYS A 3 4.81 -3.41 1.12
C CYS A 3 5.27 -3.14 2.56
N ALA A 4 4.40 -3.39 3.53
CA ALA A 4 4.67 -3.27 4.95
C ALA A 4 5.69 -4.29 5.50
N HIS A 5 6.11 -5.28 4.71
CA HIS A 5 7.14 -6.23 5.13
C HIS A 5 8.55 -5.60 5.12
N LEU A 6 9.11 -5.34 3.93
CA LEU A 6 10.47 -4.81 3.74
C LEU A 6 10.52 -3.71 2.66
N GLY A 7 9.38 -3.08 2.37
CA GLY A 7 9.33 -1.91 1.47
C GLY A 7 9.32 -2.21 -0.03
N CYS A 8 9.26 -3.48 -0.48
CA CYS A 8 9.09 -3.79 -1.92
C CYS A 8 7.84 -3.09 -2.52
N PRO A 9 7.88 -2.60 -3.77
CA PRO A 9 6.70 -2.05 -4.42
C PRO A 9 5.65 -3.14 -4.66
N VAL A 10 4.39 -2.84 -4.33
CA VAL A 10 3.24 -3.72 -4.60
C VAL A 10 2.64 -3.43 -5.98
N ARG A 11 1.91 -4.40 -6.54
CA ARG A 11 1.19 -4.28 -7.80
C ARG A 11 -0.31 -4.43 -7.58
N TRP A 12 -1.11 -3.63 -8.27
CA TRP A 12 -2.56 -3.80 -8.30
C TRP A 12 -2.97 -4.93 -9.25
N LEU A 13 -3.83 -5.84 -8.80
CA LEU A 13 -4.39 -6.94 -9.57
C LEU A 13 -5.90 -6.69 -9.77
N PRO A 14 -6.34 -6.06 -10.88
CA PRO A 14 -7.71 -5.58 -11.03
C PRO A 14 -8.76 -6.68 -11.03
N LYS A 15 -8.44 -7.87 -11.58
CA LYS A 15 -9.38 -9.01 -11.58
C LYS A 15 -9.63 -9.59 -10.19
N ALA A 16 -8.68 -9.43 -9.28
CA ALA A 16 -8.76 -9.93 -7.91
C ALA A 16 -9.19 -8.84 -6.92
N ASN A 17 -9.11 -7.56 -7.31
CA ASN A 17 -9.32 -6.41 -6.43
C ASN A 17 -8.35 -6.39 -5.23
N LEU A 18 -7.08 -6.73 -5.48
CA LEU A 18 -6.04 -6.88 -4.45
C LEU A 18 -4.73 -6.19 -4.87
N PHE A 19 -3.95 -5.74 -3.89
CA PHE A 19 -2.53 -5.48 -4.07
C PHE A 19 -1.68 -6.71 -3.74
N MET A 20 -0.68 -7.00 -4.57
CA MET A 20 0.25 -8.12 -4.37
C MET A 20 1.70 -7.65 -4.39
N CYS A 21 2.47 -8.07 -3.39
CA CYS A 21 3.90 -7.91 -3.29
C CYS A 21 4.62 -9.12 -3.93
N PRO A 22 5.38 -8.93 -5.02
CA PRO A 22 6.00 -10.04 -5.74
C PRO A 22 7.22 -10.64 -5.04
N CYS A 23 7.75 -10.00 -3.99
CA CYS A 23 8.96 -10.44 -3.30
C CYS A 23 8.71 -11.71 -2.46
N HIS A 24 7.67 -11.69 -1.62
CA HIS A 24 7.39 -12.76 -0.66
C HIS A 24 5.88 -13.09 -0.54
N GLY A 25 5.07 -12.63 -1.51
CA GLY A 25 3.64 -12.94 -1.55
C GLY A 25 2.79 -12.21 -0.51
N GLY A 26 3.17 -11.00 -0.08
CA GLY A 26 2.30 -10.16 0.73
C GLY A 26 1.07 -9.71 -0.08
N VAL A 27 -0.12 -9.83 0.49
CA VAL A 27 -1.40 -9.53 -0.17
C VAL A 27 -2.19 -8.55 0.68
N TYR A 28 -2.76 -7.55 0.02
CA TYR A 28 -3.62 -6.54 0.65
C TYR A 28 -4.92 -6.43 -0.14
N ASP A 29 -6.00 -6.12 0.56
CA ASP A 29 -7.27 -5.77 -0.08
C ASP A 29 -7.21 -4.40 -0.76
N ALA A 30 -8.32 -4.00 -1.38
CA ALA A 30 -8.41 -2.74 -2.12
C ALA A 30 -8.29 -1.50 -1.23
N ASP A 31 -8.68 -1.61 0.05
CA ASP A 31 -8.56 -0.56 1.04
C ASP A 31 -7.19 -0.55 1.75
N GLY A 32 -6.38 -1.58 1.54
CA GLY A 32 -4.99 -1.68 1.95
C GLY A 32 -4.75 -2.46 3.24
N GLU A 33 -5.76 -3.06 3.85
CA GLU A 33 -5.58 -3.98 4.97
C GLU A 33 -4.88 -5.26 4.53
N VAL A 34 -4.14 -5.87 5.45
CA VAL A 34 -3.41 -7.11 5.17
C VAL A 34 -4.40 -8.26 5.03
N ALA A 35 -4.37 -8.92 3.87
CA ALA A 35 -5.21 -10.06 3.58
C ALA A 35 -4.47 -11.39 3.75
N ALA A 36 -3.18 -11.44 3.37
CA ALA A 36 -2.34 -12.63 3.50
C ALA A 36 -0.84 -12.35 3.38
N GLY A 37 -0.04 -13.35 3.72
CA GLY A 37 1.41 -13.36 3.53
C GLY A 37 2.19 -12.81 4.73
N PRO A 38 3.50 -12.56 4.55
CA PRO A 38 4.39 -12.13 5.62
C PRO A 38 4.16 -10.73 6.25
N PRO A 39 3.58 -9.72 5.57
CA PRO A 39 3.48 -8.37 6.14
C PRO A 39 2.74 -8.36 7.49
N PRO A 40 3.24 -7.66 8.51
CA PRO A 40 2.64 -7.64 9.84
C PRO A 40 1.41 -6.73 9.96
N HIS A 41 1.21 -5.82 8.99
CA HIS A 41 0.10 -4.86 8.97
C HIS A 41 -0.24 -4.43 7.53
N GLY A 42 -1.31 -3.64 7.38
CA GLY A 42 -1.75 -3.08 6.11
C GLY A 42 -0.77 -2.07 5.50
N LEU A 43 -1.06 -1.64 4.27
CA LEU A 43 -0.28 -0.65 3.52
C LEU A 43 -0.27 0.70 4.24
N PHE A 44 0.85 1.40 4.12
CA PHE A 44 0.98 2.77 4.58
C PHE A 44 0.01 3.68 3.83
N ARG A 45 -0.76 4.46 4.58
CA ARG A 45 -1.71 5.45 4.05
C ARG A 45 -1.07 6.82 4.04
N TYR A 46 -1.34 7.60 3.00
CA TYR A 46 -0.97 9.01 2.93
C TYR A 46 -2.17 9.86 3.31
N ALA A 47 -1.94 10.96 4.02
CA ALA A 47 -2.96 11.99 4.15
C ALA A 47 -3.18 12.64 2.79
N VAL A 48 -4.42 12.62 2.29
CA VAL A 48 -4.81 13.15 0.99
C VAL A 48 -5.76 14.32 1.18
N ARG A 49 -5.63 15.35 0.35
CA ARG A 49 -6.62 16.41 0.21
C ARG A 49 -6.86 16.73 -1.26
N VAL A 50 -8.07 17.19 -1.58
CA VAL A 50 -8.41 17.71 -2.91
C VAL A 50 -8.37 19.23 -2.84
N ARG A 51 -7.62 19.87 -3.74
CA ARG A 51 -7.54 21.33 -3.83
C ARG A 51 -7.44 21.75 -5.28
N GLU A 52 -8.33 22.65 -5.72
CA GLU A 52 -8.29 23.26 -7.06
C GLU A 52 -8.27 22.23 -8.21
N GLY A 53 -8.92 21.07 -8.02
CA GLY A 53 -8.94 19.98 -9.01
C GLY A 53 -7.78 18.99 -8.89
N ASP A 54 -6.79 19.27 -8.06
CA ASP A 54 -5.65 18.38 -7.81
C ASP A 54 -5.86 17.51 -6.57
N VAL A 55 -5.39 16.27 -6.66
CA VAL A 55 -5.23 15.37 -5.52
C VAL A 55 -3.82 15.54 -4.96
N GLN A 56 -3.72 16.10 -3.76
CA GLN A 56 -2.45 16.36 -3.08
C GLN A 56 -2.22 15.34 -1.97
N ILE A 57 -1.01 14.80 -1.90
CA ILE A 57 -0.56 13.90 -0.83
C ILE A 57 0.37 14.67 0.12
N ARG A 58 0.24 14.41 1.43
CA ARG A 58 1.23 14.88 2.39
C ARG A 58 2.42 13.92 2.38
N SER A 59 3.56 14.39 1.87
CA SER A 59 4.81 13.62 1.83
C SER A 59 5.48 13.63 3.21
N GLU A 60 5.14 12.64 4.03
CA GLU A 60 5.86 12.34 5.27
C GLU A 60 6.76 11.12 5.05
N PRO A 61 7.93 11.03 5.70
CA PRO A 61 8.73 9.81 5.69
C PRO A 61 7.87 8.65 6.19
N ILE A 62 7.76 7.60 5.38
CA ILE A 62 7.15 6.35 5.86
C ILE A 62 8.14 5.70 6.82
N PRO A 63 7.77 5.42 8.09
CA PRO A 63 8.59 4.60 8.95
C PRO A 63 8.64 3.20 8.35
N ILE A 64 9.77 2.85 7.74
CA ILE A 64 10.06 1.52 7.17
C ILE A 64 10.65 0.57 8.23
N PHE A 65 10.35 0.82 9.50
CA PHE A 65 10.91 0.10 10.66
C PHE A 65 9.81 -0.38 11.59
#